data_AF-X1HKP9-F1
#
_entry.id   AF-X1HKP9-F1
#
_cell.length_a   1.000
_cell.length_b   1.000
_cell.length_c   1.000
_cell.angle_alpha   90.00
_cell.angle_beta   90.00
_cell.angle_gamma   90.00
#
_symmetry.space_group_name_H-M   'P 1'
#
loop_
_entity.id
_entity.type
_entity.pdbx_description
1 polymer ?
#
loop_
_entity_poly.entity_id
_entity_poly.type
_entity_poly.pdbx_seq_one_letter_code
_entity_poly.pdbx_strand_id
1 'polypeptide(L)'
;PLVTDKTYKRCLFVVDDRSCADLLRDGDIDAVVRKAIRLGLDPVRAIQMATINTAEYFKLDRLGAIAPGYLANLIVISDLPNLEIEKVFYRGRLVAREGEPLFPIYQYGGKRLTNTVNIKPFNKDALKLLASGETEPVIEIVPGQIITRKRVEKVKIYEGVVVPDIDRDILKLVVVERHRASGNIGLGLVKGFRLKRGAIASSIAHDSHNIVAVGTSDEDIFAAVKEIERLQGGLVVVAGGKVLSSLALPVAGLLSDEPLEVVVAKLEKLEQLAKDLGAT
;
A
#
# COMPACT_ATOMS: atom_id res chain seq x y z
N PRO A 1 14.52 -25.72 4.46
CA PRO A 1 14.80 -24.25 4.50
C PRO A 1 15.68 -23.82 3.32
N LEU A 2 15.39 -22.66 2.69
CA LEU A 2 16.20 -22.12 1.59
C LEU A 2 17.57 -21.61 2.08
N VAL A 3 17.63 -21.10 3.31
CA VAL A 3 18.86 -20.62 3.97
C VAL A 3 19.48 -21.74 4.78
N THR A 4 20.70 -22.14 4.42
CA THR A 4 21.50 -23.19 5.06
C THR A 4 22.97 -22.77 5.07
N ASP A 5 23.82 -23.50 5.80
CA ASP A 5 25.27 -23.35 5.81
C ASP A 5 25.91 -23.35 4.41
N LYS A 6 25.28 -24.05 3.45
CA LYS A 6 25.74 -24.15 2.07
C LYS A 6 25.20 -23.06 1.15
N THR A 7 24.05 -22.46 1.49
CA THR A 7 23.29 -21.60 0.58
C THR A 7 23.22 -20.14 1.00
N TYR A 8 23.43 -19.82 2.28
CA TYR A 8 23.17 -18.47 2.82
C TYR A 8 23.92 -17.36 2.08
N LYS A 9 25.15 -17.62 1.59
CA LYS A 9 25.97 -16.67 0.81
C LYS A 9 25.34 -16.23 -0.51
N ARG A 10 24.33 -16.97 -1.00
CA ARG A 10 23.56 -16.63 -2.21
C ARG A 10 22.17 -16.10 -1.89
N CYS A 11 21.92 -15.79 -0.61
CA CYS A 11 20.66 -15.23 -0.15
C CYS A 11 20.91 -13.80 0.33
N LEU A 12 19.94 -12.93 0.06
CA LEU A 12 19.88 -11.57 0.57
C LEU A 12 18.46 -11.24 1.00
N PHE A 13 18.31 -10.24 1.86
CA PHE A 13 17.00 -9.75 2.28
C PHE A 13 16.51 -8.60 1.40
N VAL A 14 15.21 -8.57 1.18
CA VAL A 14 14.46 -7.48 0.56
C VAL A 14 13.14 -7.34 1.33
N VAL A 15 12.63 -6.13 1.43
CA VAL A 15 11.34 -5.86 2.10
C VAL A 15 10.14 -5.94 1.17
N ASP A 16 10.36 -5.80 -0.15
CA ASP A 16 9.32 -5.59 -1.15
C ASP A 16 8.46 -4.37 -0.76
N ASP A 17 7.13 -4.52 -0.66
CA ASP A 17 6.26 -3.47 -0.16
C ASP A 17 6.14 -3.51 1.38
N ARG A 18 6.35 -2.36 2.03
CA ARG A 18 5.95 -2.12 3.43
C ARG A 18 4.98 -0.97 3.51
N SER A 19 3.95 -1.12 4.34
CA SER A 19 3.07 -0.01 4.66
C SER A 19 3.78 1.02 5.55
N CYS A 20 3.24 2.24 5.62
CA CYS A 20 3.72 3.24 6.57
C CYS A 20 3.62 2.76 8.03
N ALA A 21 2.59 1.98 8.37
CA ALA A 21 2.41 1.42 9.70
C ALA A 21 3.50 0.38 10.02
N ASP A 22 3.84 -0.46 9.05
CA ASP A 22 4.93 -1.42 9.18
C ASP A 22 6.28 -0.72 9.39
N LEU A 23 6.57 0.33 8.63
CA LEU A 23 7.80 1.10 8.78
C LEU A 23 7.89 1.76 10.16
N LEU A 24 6.79 2.36 10.64
CA LEU A 24 6.76 3.03 11.94
C LEU A 24 6.94 2.07 13.11
N ARG A 25 6.31 0.89 13.04
CA ARG A 25 6.24 -0.06 14.17
C ARG A 25 7.38 -1.05 14.19
N ASP A 26 7.73 -1.58 13.03
CA ASP A 26 8.66 -2.70 12.93
C ASP A 26 10.03 -2.26 12.42
N GLY A 27 10.10 -1.26 11.55
CA GLY A 27 11.29 -0.86 10.80
C GLY A 27 11.30 -1.38 9.36
N ASP A 28 12.48 -1.36 8.73
CA ASP A 28 12.70 -1.66 7.31
C ASP A 28 13.44 -3.01 7.18
N ILE A 29 14.60 -3.05 6.54
CA ILE A 29 15.47 -4.24 6.42
C ILE A 29 15.89 -4.76 7.81
N ASP A 30 16.11 -3.88 8.78
CA ASP A 30 16.46 -4.25 10.16
C ASP A 30 15.36 -5.09 10.82
N ALA A 31 14.09 -4.84 10.51
CA ALA A 31 12.96 -5.65 10.96
C ALA A 31 13.02 -7.07 10.40
N VAL A 32 13.41 -7.22 9.12
CA VAL A 32 13.56 -8.53 8.46
C VAL A 32 14.70 -9.31 9.10
N VAL A 33 15.83 -8.66 9.38
CA VAL A 33 16.97 -9.25 10.09
C VAL A 33 16.56 -9.69 11.50
N ARG A 34 15.93 -8.82 12.29
CA ARG A 34 15.40 -9.17 13.62
C ARG A 34 14.45 -10.37 13.56
N LYS A 35 13.53 -10.39 12.60
CA LYS A 35 12.59 -11.51 12.41
C LYS A 35 13.32 -12.81 12.09
N ALA A 36 14.31 -12.78 11.19
CA ALA A 36 15.08 -13.97 10.84
C ALA A 36 15.84 -14.53 12.05
N ILE A 37 16.45 -13.66 12.87
CA ILE A 37 17.14 -14.05 14.10
C ILE A 37 16.17 -14.69 15.09
N ARG A 38 15.01 -14.06 15.35
CA ARG A 38 13.97 -14.60 16.24
C ARG A 38 13.43 -15.96 15.78
N LEU A 39 13.44 -16.23 14.48
CA LEU A 39 13.06 -17.52 13.90
C LEU A 39 14.20 -18.55 13.91
N GLY A 40 15.35 -18.24 14.50
CA GLY A 40 16.46 -19.16 14.74
C GLY A 40 17.62 -19.06 13.74
N LEU A 41 17.65 -18.05 12.86
CA LEU A 41 18.82 -17.83 12.02
C LEU A 41 19.96 -17.23 12.86
N ASP A 42 21.18 -17.71 12.65
CA ASP A 42 22.38 -17.15 13.27
C ASP A 42 22.48 -15.63 12.99
N PRO A 43 22.68 -14.78 14.02
CA PRO A 43 22.74 -13.32 13.85
C PRO A 43 23.79 -12.84 12.87
N VAL A 44 24.98 -13.47 12.84
CA VAL A 44 26.05 -13.06 11.92
C VAL A 44 25.63 -13.37 10.48
N ARG A 45 25.06 -14.55 10.21
CA ARG A 45 24.52 -14.88 8.88
C ARG A 45 23.39 -13.96 8.46
N ALA A 46 22.49 -13.60 9.38
CA ALA A 46 21.42 -12.67 9.10
C ALA A 46 21.98 -11.28 8.69
N ILE A 47 23.00 -10.79 9.39
CA ILE A 47 23.69 -9.54 9.02
C ILE A 47 24.42 -9.68 7.69
N GLN A 48 25.09 -10.81 7.41
CA GLN A 48 25.75 -11.04 6.12
C GLN A 48 24.77 -10.98 4.95
N MET A 49 23.57 -11.54 5.12
CA MET A 49 22.50 -11.49 4.12
C MET A 49 21.92 -10.08 3.91
N ALA A 50 22.06 -9.17 4.88
CA ALA A 50 21.66 -7.76 4.75
C ALA A 50 22.81 -6.85 4.28
N THR A 51 24.06 -7.34 4.27
CA THR A 51 25.26 -6.53 4.01
C THR A 51 26.11 -7.11 2.88
N ILE A 52 27.08 -7.98 3.20
CA ILE A 52 28.09 -8.44 2.24
C ILE A 52 27.49 -9.26 1.10
N ASN A 53 26.51 -10.12 1.35
CA ASN A 53 25.90 -10.93 0.28
C ASN A 53 25.21 -10.04 -0.76
N THR A 54 24.51 -9.00 -0.30
CA THR A 54 23.86 -8.00 -1.16
C THR A 54 24.90 -7.22 -1.96
N ALA A 55 25.96 -6.75 -1.29
CA ALA A 55 27.01 -6.00 -1.95
C ALA A 55 27.73 -6.82 -3.02
N GLU A 56 28.07 -8.08 -2.72
CA GLU A 56 28.70 -9.01 -3.67
C GLU A 56 27.78 -9.30 -4.87
N TYR A 57 26.49 -9.56 -4.63
CA TYR A 57 25.52 -9.84 -5.69
C TYR A 57 25.40 -8.69 -6.70
N PHE A 58 25.30 -7.45 -6.20
CA PHE A 58 25.16 -6.25 -7.04
C PHE A 58 26.51 -5.65 -7.48
N LYS A 59 27.65 -6.28 -7.13
CA LYS A 59 29.01 -5.77 -7.41
C LYS A 59 29.22 -4.34 -6.89
N LEU A 60 28.70 -4.07 -5.70
CA LEU A 60 28.87 -2.80 -5.00
C LEU A 60 30.20 -2.83 -4.24
N ASP A 61 31.27 -2.54 -4.96
CA ASP A 61 32.62 -2.55 -4.41
C ASP A 61 32.72 -1.64 -3.17
N ARG A 62 33.50 -2.07 -2.18
CA ARG A 62 33.81 -1.30 -0.96
C ARG A 62 32.58 -1.03 -0.07
N LEU A 63 31.49 -1.79 -0.21
CA LEU A 63 30.31 -1.79 0.65
C LEU A 63 30.08 -3.17 1.30
N GLY A 64 29.23 -3.22 2.33
CA GLY A 64 28.76 -4.48 2.94
C GLY A 64 29.72 -5.17 3.91
N ALA A 65 30.95 -4.67 4.09
CA ALA A 65 31.91 -5.21 5.06
C ALA A 65 32.71 -4.11 5.77
N ILE A 66 33.32 -4.48 6.89
CA ILE A 66 34.21 -3.62 7.69
C ILE A 66 35.65 -4.05 7.40
N ALA A 67 36.34 -3.31 6.52
CA ALA A 67 37.74 -3.55 6.18
C ALA A 67 38.41 -2.26 5.66
N PRO A 68 39.75 -2.16 5.72
CA PRO A 68 40.47 -1.04 5.10
C PRO A 68 40.07 -0.83 3.65
N GLY A 69 39.80 0.42 3.28
CA GLY A 69 39.31 0.78 1.96
C GLY A 69 37.79 0.73 1.81
N TYR A 70 37.02 0.12 2.70
CA TYR A 70 35.55 0.11 2.61
C TYR A 70 34.95 1.45 3.09
N LEU A 71 33.75 1.77 2.62
CA LEU A 71 32.99 2.91 3.11
C LEU A 71 32.59 2.67 4.57
N ALA A 72 32.80 3.66 5.42
CA ALA A 72 32.42 3.62 6.83
C ALA A 72 30.90 3.86 7.01
N ASN A 73 30.10 2.99 6.40
CA ASN A 73 28.67 2.83 6.67
C ASN A 73 28.54 1.74 7.73
N LEU A 74 28.39 2.15 8.99
CA LEU A 74 28.53 1.25 10.14
C LEU A 74 27.31 1.36 11.05
N ILE A 75 26.97 0.27 11.71
CA ILE A 75 26.04 0.28 12.84
C ILE A 75 26.78 -0.27 14.07
N VAL A 76 26.51 0.31 15.23
CA VAL A 76 26.98 -0.19 16.52
C VAL A 76 25.78 -0.85 17.18
N ILE A 77 25.94 -2.12 17.55
CA ILE A 77 24.87 -2.96 18.10
C ILE A 77 25.22 -3.25 19.56
N SER A 78 24.31 -2.95 20.49
CA SER A 78 24.46 -3.23 21.93
C SER A 78 24.05 -4.67 22.28
N ASP A 79 23.05 -5.20 21.57
CA ASP A 79 22.55 -6.57 21.72
C ASP A 79 22.37 -7.21 20.33
N LEU A 80 23.23 -8.18 20.01
CA LEU A 80 23.23 -8.86 18.71
C LEU A 80 22.03 -9.81 18.51
N PRO A 81 21.66 -10.69 19.47
CA PRO A 81 20.43 -11.46 19.41
C PRO A 81 19.15 -10.66 19.16
N ASN A 82 19.04 -9.45 19.74
CA ASN A 82 17.87 -8.59 19.53
C ASN A 82 18.05 -7.55 18.41
N LEU A 83 19.27 -7.42 17.88
CA LEU A 83 19.69 -6.39 16.93
C LEU A 83 19.34 -4.96 17.41
N GLU A 84 19.70 -4.65 18.65
CA GLU A 84 19.52 -3.32 19.22
C GLU A 84 20.62 -2.38 18.72
N ILE A 85 20.25 -1.39 17.91
CA ILE A 85 21.19 -0.47 17.25
C ILE A 85 21.36 0.79 18.09
N GLU A 86 22.58 1.02 18.58
CA GLU A 86 22.91 2.19 19.41
C GLU A 86 23.33 3.40 18.56
N LYS A 87 24.11 3.16 17.50
CA LYS A 87 24.68 4.24 16.67
C LYS A 87 24.69 3.85 15.20
N VAL A 88 24.44 4.82 14.33
CA VAL A 88 24.54 4.65 12.86
C VAL A 88 25.52 5.67 12.30
N PHE A 89 26.47 5.19 11.51
CA PHE A 89 27.43 5.98 10.78
C PHE A 89 27.18 5.88 9.28
N TYR A 90 27.21 7.01 8.58
CA TYR A 90 27.19 7.07 7.13
C TYR A 90 28.44 7.81 6.64
N ARG A 91 29.25 7.13 5.84
CA ARG A 91 30.56 7.62 5.35
C ARG A 91 31.44 8.19 6.48
N GLY A 92 31.46 7.51 7.61
CA GLY A 92 32.29 7.85 8.77
C GLY A 92 31.73 8.95 9.67
N ARG A 93 30.55 9.50 9.38
CA ARG A 93 29.87 10.50 10.22
C ARG A 93 28.77 9.84 11.03
N LEU A 94 28.70 10.13 12.33
CA LEU A 94 27.57 9.71 13.17
C LEU A 94 26.30 10.44 12.70
N VAL A 95 25.30 9.69 12.24
CA VAL A 95 24.06 10.21 11.66
C VAL A 95 22.82 9.84 12.47
N ALA A 96 22.88 8.84 13.33
CA ALA A 96 21.82 8.54 14.28
C ALA A 96 22.40 7.97 15.58
N ARG A 97 21.71 8.20 16.69
CA ARG A 97 22.08 7.68 18.01
C ARG A 97 20.81 7.39 18.81
N GLU A 98 20.74 6.21 19.43
CA GLU A 98 19.64 5.81 20.31
C GLU A 98 18.26 5.95 19.64
N GLY A 99 18.18 5.57 18.36
CA GLY A 99 16.96 5.67 17.54
C GLY A 99 16.70 7.04 16.90
N GLU A 100 17.41 8.09 17.34
CA GLU A 100 17.16 9.46 16.89
C GLU A 100 18.10 9.89 15.75
N PRO A 101 17.58 10.51 14.67
CA PRO A 101 18.39 11.06 13.61
C PRO A 101 19.13 12.33 14.08
N LEU A 102 20.41 12.44 13.72
CA LEU A 102 21.27 13.61 13.98
C LEU A 102 21.38 14.54 12.76
N PHE A 103 20.49 14.36 11.79
CA PHE A 103 20.39 15.17 10.59
C PHE A 103 18.98 15.75 10.45
N PRO A 104 18.82 16.90 9.78
CA PRO A 104 17.50 17.47 9.55
C PRO A 104 16.69 16.54 8.65
N ILE A 105 15.43 16.32 9.02
CA ILE A 105 14.48 15.59 8.18
C ILE A 105 14.24 16.43 6.92
N TYR A 106 14.49 15.82 5.76
CA TYR A 106 14.27 16.47 4.48
C TYR A 106 12.78 16.73 4.26
N GLN A 107 12.41 17.99 4.05
CA GLN A 107 11.07 18.36 3.62
C GLN A 107 11.03 18.47 2.10
N TYR A 108 10.15 17.69 1.48
CA TYR A 108 9.97 17.74 0.03
C TYR A 108 9.27 19.05 -0.36
N GLY A 109 10.02 19.98 -0.94
CA GLY A 109 9.49 21.26 -1.46
C GLY A 109 9.07 21.23 -2.93
N GLY A 110 9.11 20.06 -3.58
CA GLY A 110 8.92 19.94 -5.02
C GLY A 110 7.44 19.95 -5.43
N LYS A 111 7.04 20.85 -6.33
CA LYS A 111 5.67 20.80 -6.91
C LYS A 111 5.51 19.77 -8.04
N ARG A 112 6.62 19.27 -8.60
CA ARG A 112 6.64 18.50 -9.86
C ARG A 112 5.86 17.17 -9.81
N LEU A 113 5.74 16.57 -8.63
CA LEU A 113 5.03 15.30 -8.44
C LEU A 113 3.62 15.48 -7.85
N THR A 114 3.14 16.71 -7.73
CA THR A 114 1.78 17.00 -7.25
C THR A 114 0.83 17.28 -8.40
N ASN A 115 -0.47 17.34 -8.13
CA ASN A 115 -1.51 17.60 -9.12
C ASN A 115 -1.57 16.55 -10.26
N THR A 116 -1.43 15.27 -9.90
CA THR A 116 -1.39 14.17 -10.88
C THR A 116 -2.74 13.48 -11.09
N VAL A 117 -3.80 13.88 -10.37
CA VAL A 117 -5.14 13.34 -10.58
C VAL A 117 -5.89 14.22 -11.57
N ASN A 118 -5.89 13.75 -12.81
CA ASN A 118 -6.49 14.37 -13.97
C ASN A 118 -7.58 13.47 -14.55
N ILE A 119 -8.81 13.64 -14.07
CA ILE A 119 -9.98 12.89 -14.55
C ILE A 119 -10.81 13.77 -15.49
N LYS A 120 -11.47 13.14 -16.48
CA LYS A 120 -12.48 13.85 -17.27
C LYS A 120 -13.71 14.10 -16.38
N PRO A 121 -14.30 15.30 -16.37
CA PRO A 121 -15.55 15.54 -15.65
C PRO A 121 -16.64 14.55 -16.07
N PHE A 122 -17.32 13.96 -15.10
CA PHE A 122 -18.41 13.00 -15.31
C PHE A 122 -19.44 13.14 -14.18
N ASN A 123 -20.65 12.65 -14.44
CA ASN A 123 -21.74 12.59 -13.46
C ASN A 123 -22.02 11.14 -13.04
N LYS A 124 -22.91 10.94 -12.05
CA LYS A 124 -23.24 9.61 -11.54
C LYS A 124 -23.76 8.64 -12.60
N ASP A 125 -24.36 9.11 -13.69
CA ASP A 125 -24.87 8.24 -14.74
C ASP A 125 -23.77 7.43 -15.43
N ALA A 126 -22.53 7.93 -15.43
CA ALA A 126 -21.38 7.18 -15.97
C ALA A 126 -21.01 5.94 -15.13
N LEU A 127 -21.60 5.77 -13.94
CA LEU A 127 -21.43 4.59 -13.08
C LEU A 127 -22.50 3.52 -13.29
N LYS A 128 -23.50 3.77 -14.15
CA LYS A 128 -24.56 2.80 -14.45
C LYS A 128 -23.99 1.63 -15.25
N LEU A 129 -23.99 0.45 -14.65
CA LEU A 129 -23.63 -0.80 -15.32
C LEU A 129 -24.91 -1.39 -15.94
N LEU A 130 -25.04 -1.31 -17.26
CA LEU A 130 -26.17 -1.89 -17.97
C LEU A 130 -26.11 -3.41 -17.90
N ALA A 131 -27.24 -4.05 -17.60
CA ALA A 131 -27.33 -5.50 -17.58
C ALA A 131 -27.30 -6.05 -19.02
N SER A 132 -26.48 -7.07 -19.25
CA SER A 132 -26.43 -7.87 -20.47
C SER A 132 -27.38 -9.08 -20.43
N GLY A 133 -27.83 -9.47 -19.23
CA GLY A 133 -28.79 -10.54 -18.98
C GLY A 133 -29.08 -10.74 -17.49
N GLU A 134 -29.66 -11.88 -17.12
CA GLU A 134 -29.94 -12.21 -15.71
C GLU A 134 -28.67 -12.49 -14.89
N THR A 135 -27.57 -12.80 -15.58
CA THR A 135 -26.29 -13.15 -14.97
C THR A 135 -25.15 -12.32 -15.54
N GLU A 136 -24.20 -11.96 -14.69
CA GLU A 136 -23.03 -11.16 -15.05
C GLU A 136 -21.73 -11.80 -14.55
N PRO A 137 -20.58 -11.50 -15.18
CA PRO A 137 -19.28 -11.87 -14.63
C PRO A 137 -19.01 -11.10 -13.34
N VAL A 138 -18.61 -11.82 -12.29
CA VAL A 138 -18.23 -11.27 -10.99
C VAL A 138 -16.81 -11.71 -10.64
N ILE A 139 -16.00 -10.77 -10.18
CA ILE A 139 -14.66 -11.03 -9.64
C ILE A 139 -14.83 -11.48 -8.20
N GLU A 140 -14.51 -12.74 -7.89
CA GLU A 140 -14.51 -13.24 -6.51
C GLU A 140 -13.12 -13.12 -5.91
N ILE A 141 -13.03 -12.43 -4.78
CA ILE A 141 -11.82 -12.31 -3.97
C ILE A 141 -11.55 -13.63 -3.26
N VAL A 142 -10.30 -14.08 -3.30
CA VAL A 142 -9.82 -15.18 -2.45
C VAL A 142 -9.14 -14.55 -1.23
N PRO A 143 -9.69 -14.71 0.00
CA PRO A 143 -9.14 -14.07 1.19
C PRO A 143 -7.65 -14.35 1.38
N GLY A 144 -6.88 -13.30 1.65
CA GLY A 144 -5.43 -13.38 1.89
C GLY A 144 -4.60 -13.71 0.64
N GLN A 145 -5.17 -13.60 -0.57
CA GLN A 145 -4.45 -13.86 -1.82
C GLN A 145 -4.66 -12.77 -2.86
N ILE A 146 -3.64 -12.54 -3.69
CA ILE A 146 -3.71 -11.64 -4.85
C ILE A 146 -4.51 -12.22 -6.01
N ILE A 147 -4.75 -13.55 -6.02
CA ILE A 147 -5.51 -14.19 -7.07
C ILE A 147 -7.01 -13.99 -6.86
N THR A 148 -7.74 -13.86 -7.97
CA THR A 148 -9.20 -13.78 -7.99
C THR A 148 -9.78 -14.92 -8.82
N ARG A 149 -11.06 -15.22 -8.61
CA ARG A 149 -11.79 -16.18 -9.44
C ARG A 149 -12.83 -15.46 -10.28
N LYS A 150 -12.98 -15.91 -11.53
CA LYS A 150 -14.12 -15.54 -12.35
C LYS A 150 -15.34 -16.34 -11.92
N ARG A 151 -16.44 -15.66 -11.63
CA ARG A 151 -17.77 -16.23 -11.42
C ARG A 151 -18.75 -15.66 -12.44
N VAL A 152 -19.83 -16.40 -12.67
CA VAL A 152 -21.01 -15.92 -13.37
C VAL A 152 -22.15 -16.05 -12.37
N GLU A 153 -22.72 -14.93 -11.96
CA GLU A 153 -23.69 -14.87 -10.85
C GLU A 153 -24.98 -14.19 -11.32
N LYS A 154 -26.12 -14.63 -10.79
CA LYS A 154 -27.37 -13.88 -10.93
C LYS A 154 -27.25 -12.53 -10.24
N VAL A 155 -27.64 -11.46 -10.92
CA VAL A 155 -27.54 -10.09 -10.42
C VAL A 155 -28.90 -9.47 -10.14
N LYS A 156 -28.93 -8.50 -9.21
CA LYS A 156 -30.11 -7.66 -9.01
C LYS A 156 -30.12 -6.58 -10.09
N ILE A 157 -31.24 -6.44 -10.77
CA ILE A 157 -31.44 -5.47 -11.86
C ILE A 157 -32.61 -4.57 -11.49
N TYR A 158 -32.42 -3.27 -11.61
CA TYR A 158 -33.46 -2.27 -11.45
C TYR A 158 -33.43 -1.34 -12.67
N GLU A 159 -34.54 -1.24 -13.39
CA GLU A 159 -34.66 -0.42 -14.61
C GLU A 159 -33.54 -0.67 -15.65
N GLY A 160 -33.14 -1.95 -15.83
CA GLY A 160 -32.09 -2.35 -16.77
C GLY A 160 -30.65 -2.10 -16.30
N VAL A 161 -30.46 -1.57 -15.09
CA VAL A 161 -29.15 -1.32 -14.49
C VAL A 161 -28.88 -2.36 -13.40
N VAL A 162 -27.66 -2.89 -13.37
CA VAL A 162 -27.19 -3.77 -12.30
C VAL A 162 -26.98 -2.95 -11.02
N VAL A 163 -27.62 -3.38 -9.94
CA VAL A 163 -27.51 -2.78 -8.61
C VAL A 163 -26.81 -3.76 -7.64
N PRO A 164 -26.05 -3.25 -6.65
CA PRO A 164 -25.40 -4.10 -5.66
C PRO A 164 -26.37 -5.02 -4.91
N ASP A 165 -25.96 -6.28 -4.71
CA ASP A 165 -26.65 -7.26 -3.87
C ASP A 165 -25.86 -7.46 -2.58
N ILE A 166 -26.13 -6.61 -1.59
CA ILE A 166 -25.39 -6.53 -0.32
C ILE A 166 -25.50 -7.83 0.50
N ASP A 167 -26.65 -8.51 0.42
CA ASP A 167 -26.90 -9.77 1.14
C ASP A 167 -26.04 -10.90 0.59
N ARG A 168 -25.87 -10.93 -0.74
CA ARG A 168 -25.03 -11.91 -1.45
C ARG A 168 -23.58 -11.43 -1.66
N ASP A 169 -23.25 -10.26 -1.11
CA ASP A 169 -21.96 -9.60 -1.24
C ASP A 169 -21.51 -9.46 -2.71
N ILE A 170 -22.41 -9.00 -3.57
CA ILE A 170 -22.08 -8.63 -4.95
C ILE A 170 -22.13 -7.11 -5.04
N LEU A 171 -20.96 -6.48 -5.02
CA LEU A 171 -20.79 -5.03 -4.98
C LEU A 171 -20.33 -4.50 -6.32
N LYS A 172 -20.54 -3.20 -6.54
CA LYS A 172 -20.03 -2.54 -7.75
C LYS A 172 -18.57 -2.16 -7.55
N LEU A 173 -17.76 -2.47 -8.55
CA LEU A 173 -16.35 -2.09 -8.67
C LEU A 173 -16.20 -1.09 -9.82
N VAL A 174 -15.53 0.02 -9.56
CA VAL A 174 -15.32 1.09 -10.53
C VAL A 174 -13.84 1.42 -10.61
N VAL A 175 -13.33 1.58 -11.83
CA VAL A 175 -11.98 2.08 -12.11
C VAL A 175 -12.10 3.33 -12.96
N VAL A 176 -11.65 4.48 -12.46
CA VAL A 176 -11.66 5.77 -13.17
C VAL A 176 -10.24 6.12 -13.60
N GLU A 177 -10.05 6.33 -14.90
CA GLU A 177 -8.78 6.76 -15.46
C GLU A 177 -8.44 8.19 -15.02
N ARG A 178 -7.22 8.38 -14.48
CA ARG A 178 -6.85 9.63 -13.79
C ARG A 178 -5.57 10.30 -14.27
N HIS A 179 -4.96 9.83 -15.36
CA HIS A 179 -3.70 10.36 -15.86
C HIS A 179 -3.91 11.30 -17.05
N ARG A 180 -4.81 10.93 -17.96
CA ARG A 180 -4.99 11.57 -19.28
C ARG A 180 -6.33 12.28 -19.44
N ALA A 181 -7.22 12.21 -18.45
CA ALA A 181 -8.60 12.63 -18.58
C ALA A 181 -9.27 12.08 -19.85
N SER A 182 -9.00 10.81 -20.17
CA SER A 182 -9.59 10.12 -21.34
C SER A 182 -11.11 9.98 -21.23
N GLY A 183 -11.63 9.93 -20.01
CA GLY A 183 -13.02 9.61 -19.71
C GLY A 183 -13.29 8.11 -19.62
N ASN A 184 -12.26 7.28 -19.66
CA ASN A 184 -12.40 5.85 -19.48
C ASN A 184 -12.80 5.53 -18.03
N ILE A 185 -13.94 4.86 -17.89
CA ILE A 185 -14.45 4.33 -16.63
C ILE A 185 -14.74 2.84 -16.83
N GLY A 186 -13.99 1.99 -16.15
CA GLY A 186 -14.26 0.56 -16.09
C GLY A 186 -15.30 0.27 -15.01
N LEU A 187 -16.34 -0.47 -15.36
CA LEU A 187 -17.39 -0.92 -14.44
C LEU A 187 -17.39 -2.44 -14.35
N GLY A 188 -17.54 -2.95 -13.15
CA GLY A 188 -17.62 -4.39 -12.90
C GLY A 188 -18.26 -4.72 -11.57
N LEU A 189 -18.27 -6.00 -11.25
CA LEU A 189 -18.83 -6.53 -10.02
C LEU A 189 -17.78 -7.32 -9.26
N VAL A 190 -17.81 -7.22 -7.94
CA VAL A 190 -16.89 -7.90 -7.05
C VAL A 190 -17.62 -8.56 -5.90
N LYS A 191 -17.11 -9.73 -5.48
CA LYS A 191 -17.61 -10.51 -4.34
C LYS A 191 -16.50 -10.85 -3.38
N GLY A 192 -16.77 -10.71 -2.09
CA GLY A 192 -15.82 -10.96 -0.99
C GLY A 192 -15.39 -9.71 -0.22
N PHE A 193 -15.83 -8.51 -0.62
CA PHE A 193 -15.51 -7.26 0.08
C PHE A 193 -16.34 -7.07 1.35
N ARG A 194 -17.57 -7.60 1.39
CA ARG A 194 -18.50 -7.61 2.53
C ARG A 194 -19.02 -6.27 3.05
N LEU A 195 -18.68 -5.15 2.41
CA LEU A 195 -19.26 -3.85 2.71
C LEU A 195 -20.80 -3.93 2.74
N LYS A 196 -21.38 -3.46 3.84
CA LYS A 196 -22.82 -3.43 4.08
C LYS A 196 -23.46 -2.09 3.80
N ARG A 197 -22.67 -1.02 3.79
CA ARG A 197 -23.07 0.32 3.34
C ARG A 197 -21.84 1.11 2.93
N GLY A 198 -22.04 2.17 2.14
CA GLY A 198 -20.97 3.10 1.79
C GLY A 198 -20.07 2.63 0.65
N ALA A 199 -18.94 3.30 0.52
CA ALA A 199 -17.91 2.99 -0.47
C ALA A 199 -16.52 3.28 0.07
N ILE A 200 -15.53 2.60 -0.49
CA ILE A 200 -14.10 2.86 -0.28
C ILE A 200 -13.44 3.14 -1.63
N ALA A 201 -12.48 4.05 -1.65
CA ALA A 201 -11.72 4.38 -2.86
C ALA A 201 -10.23 4.56 -2.56
N SER A 202 -9.41 4.24 -3.56
CA SER A 202 -7.94 4.34 -3.50
C SER A 202 -7.39 4.82 -4.84
N SER A 203 -6.37 5.67 -4.81
CA SER A 203 -5.51 5.94 -5.98
C SER A 203 -4.24 5.06 -6.02
N ILE A 204 -4.02 4.24 -4.99
CA ILE A 204 -3.01 3.18 -4.96
C ILE A 204 -3.67 1.90 -5.49
N ALA A 205 -3.53 1.64 -6.80
CA ALA A 205 -4.06 0.47 -7.47
C ALA A 205 -3.01 -0.11 -8.44
N HIS A 206 -2.23 -1.07 -7.94
CA HIS A 206 -1.10 -1.67 -8.67
C HIS A 206 -1.51 -2.24 -10.04
N ASP A 207 -0.82 -1.94 -11.15
CA ASP A 207 0.33 -1.02 -11.34
C ASP A 207 -0.06 0.23 -12.17
N SER A 208 -1.32 0.34 -12.58
CA SER A 208 -1.79 1.50 -13.36
C SER A 208 -2.06 2.71 -12.48
N HIS A 209 -2.30 2.49 -11.18
CA HIS A 209 -2.65 3.51 -10.19
C HIS A 209 -3.75 4.46 -10.65
N ASN A 210 -4.76 3.93 -11.35
CA ASN A 210 -6.02 4.63 -11.58
C ASN A 210 -6.83 4.66 -10.28
N ILE A 211 -7.88 5.48 -10.22
CA ILE A 211 -8.75 5.48 -9.03
C ILE A 211 -9.58 4.20 -9.08
N VAL A 212 -9.52 3.37 -8.05
CA VAL A 212 -10.38 2.21 -7.86
C VAL A 212 -11.33 2.47 -6.70
N ALA A 213 -12.61 2.13 -6.88
CA ALA A 213 -13.63 2.29 -5.85
C ALA A 213 -14.56 1.08 -5.82
N VAL A 214 -14.95 0.67 -4.61
CA VAL A 214 -15.97 -0.37 -4.38
C VAL A 214 -17.02 0.19 -3.45
N GLY A 215 -18.29 -0.07 -3.73
CA GLY A 215 -19.35 0.40 -2.86
C GLY A 215 -20.71 -0.27 -3.07
N THR A 216 -21.61 0.08 -2.16
CA THR A 216 -22.99 -0.41 -2.11
C THR A 216 -23.97 0.50 -2.87
N SER A 217 -23.52 1.66 -3.35
CA SER A 217 -24.35 2.59 -4.12
C SER A 217 -23.49 3.46 -5.05
N ASP A 218 -24.08 3.92 -6.15
CA ASP A 218 -23.40 4.85 -7.09
C ASP A 218 -23.17 6.22 -6.45
N GLU A 219 -24.03 6.61 -5.50
CA GLU A 219 -23.87 7.86 -4.73
C GLU A 219 -22.57 7.85 -3.92
N ASP A 220 -22.36 6.79 -3.13
CA ASP A 220 -21.19 6.67 -2.28
C ASP A 220 -19.91 6.50 -3.11
N ILE A 221 -19.96 5.71 -4.19
CA ILE A 221 -18.82 5.53 -5.10
C ILE A 221 -18.44 6.87 -5.75
N PHE A 222 -19.43 7.60 -6.27
CA PHE A 222 -19.19 8.89 -6.90
C PHE A 222 -18.57 9.89 -5.90
N ALA A 223 -19.14 10.00 -4.70
CA ALA A 223 -18.59 10.87 -3.65
C ALA A 223 -17.16 10.48 -3.27
N ALA A 224 -16.85 9.17 -3.20
CA ALA A 224 -15.50 8.70 -2.89
C ALA A 224 -14.50 9.09 -3.99
N VAL A 225 -14.86 8.89 -5.28
CA VAL A 225 -14.01 9.30 -6.41
C VAL A 225 -13.79 10.81 -6.44
N LYS A 226 -14.84 11.61 -6.17
CA LYS A 226 -14.72 13.08 -6.12
C LYS A 226 -13.86 13.57 -4.97
N GLU A 227 -13.87 12.88 -3.84
CA GLU A 227 -12.96 13.20 -2.76
C GLU A 227 -11.51 12.85 -3.12
N ILE A 228 -11.26 11.72 -3.79
CA ILE A 228 -9.90 11.39 -4.30
C ILE A 228 -9.40 12.45 -5.29
N GLU A 229 -10.27 12.93 -6.20
CA GLU A 229 -9.98 14.04 -7.12
C GLU A 229 -9.61 15.32 -6.36
N ARG A 230 -10.40 15.69 -5.34
CA ARG A 230 -10.15 16.87 -4.51
C ARG A 230 -8.82 16.79 -3.75
N LEU A 231 -8.48 15.61 -3.23
CA LEU A 231 -7.24 15.37 -2.48
C LEU A 231 -6.00 15.26 -3.37
N GLN A 232 -6.17 15.19 -4.70
CA GLN A 232 -5.11 14.84 -5.65
C GLN A 232 -4.47 13.49 -5.35
N GLY A 233 -5.32 12.52 -4.97
CA GLY A 233 -4.97 11.15 -4.66
C GLY A 233 -5.03 10.87 -3.16
N GLY A 234 -5.24 9.61 -2.81
CA GLY A 234 -5.46 9.22 -1.43
C GLY A 234 -6.19 7.91 -1.24
N LEU A 235 -6.69 7.76 -0.02
CA LEU A 235 -7.63 6.73 0.41
C LEU A 235 -8.84 7.43 1.01
N VAL A 236 -10.05 6.95 0.70
CA VAL A 236 -11.30 7.56 1.16
C VAL A 236 -12.29 6.50 1.58
N VAL A 237 -13.01 6.75 2.68
CA VAL A 237 -14.19 5.98 3.12
C VAL A 237 -15.39 6.92 3.16
N VAL A 238 -16.48 6.52 2.50
CA VAL A 238 -17.74 7.27 2.38
C VAL A 238 -18.91 6.43 2.86
N ALA A 239 -19.91 7.05 3.47
CA ALA A 239 -21.24 6.45 3.65
C ALA A 239 -22.36 7.49 3.62
N GLY A 240 -23.45 7.18 2.93
CA GLY A 240 -24.60 8.07 2.79
C GLY A 240 -24.24 9.38 2.07
N GLY A 241 -23.36 9.31 1.07
CA GLY A 241 -22.86 10.45 0.31
C GLY A 241 -21.89 11.36 1.08
N LYS A 242 -21.49 10.99 2.30
CA LYS A 242 -20.59 11.78 3.16
C LYS A 242 -19.25 11.09 3.37
N VAL A 243 -18.17 11.86 3.23
CA VAL A 243 -16.82 11.41 3.57
C VAL A 243 -16.73 11.21 5.09
N LEU A 244 -16.47 9.97 5.51
CA LEU A 244 -16.28 9.63 6.92
C LEU A 244 -14.83 9.83 7.37
N SER A 245 -13.88 9.49 6.49
CA SER A 245 -12.45 9.74 6.69
C SER A 245 -11.73 9.71 5.35
N SER A 246 -10.56 10.36 5.31
CA SER A 246 -9.67 10.36 4.15
C SER A 246 -8.21 10.48 4.57
N LEU A 247 -7.31 9.97 3.71
CA LEU A 247 -5.87 10.14 3.79
C LEU A 247 -5.42 10.73 2.46
N ALA A 248 -4.94 11.97 2.49
CA ALA A 248 -4.41 12.64 1.32
C ALA A 248 -3.03 12.07 0.95
N LEU A 249 -2.84 11.77 -0.34
CA LEU A 249 -1.58 11.30 -0.89
C LEU A 249 -1.17 12.17 -2.09
N PRO A 250 -0.97 13.48 -1.91
CA PRO A 250 -0.84 14.44 -3.01
C PRO A 250 0.39 14.23 -3.89
N VAL A 251 1.40 13.49 -3.42
CA VAL A 251 2.60 13.16 -4.18
C VAL A 251 2.31 11.94 -5.05
N ALA A 252 2.15 12.19 -6.35
CA ALA A 252 1.79 11.24 -7.40
C ALA A 252 0.45 10.50 -7.18
N GLY A 253 -0.34 10.87 -6.17
CA GLY A 253 -1.48 10.08 -5.72
C GLY A 253 -1.09 8.81 -4.96
N LEU A 254 0.12 8.75 -4.42
CA LEU A 254 0.72 7.55 -3.81
C LEU A 254 1.34 7.82 -2.44
N LEU A 255 1.98 8.98 -2.25
CA LEU A 255 2.70 9.33 -1.02
C LEU A 255 2.12 10.59 -0.37
N SER A 256 2.23 10.65 0.94
CA SER A 256 1.93 11.84 1.74
C SER A 256 3.22 12.62 2.02
N ASP A 257 3.08 13.93 2.18
CA ASP A 257 4.10 14.84 2.69
C ASP A 257 3.96 15.14 4.19
N GLU A 258 2.97 14.52 4.86
CA GLU A 258 2.77 14.62 6.30
C GLU A 258 3.75 13.73 7.10
N PRO A 259 3.98 14.01 8.40
CA PRO A 259 4.76 13.14 9.28
C PRO A 259 4.22 11.71 9.34
N LEU A 260 5.12 10.74 9.45
CA LEU A 260 4.79 9.31 9.39
C LEU A 260 3.71 8.91 10.41
N GLU A 261 3.80 9.39 11.65
CA GLU A 261 2.85 9.11 12.73
C GLU A 261 1.44 9.62 12.40
N VAL A 262 1.35 10.78 11.73
CA VAL A 262 0.08 11.36 11.30
C VAL A 262 -0.54 10.52 10.19
N VAL A 263 0.27 10.09 9.22
CA VAL A 263 -0.17 9.22 8.12
C VAL A 263 -0.67 7.88 8.66
N VAL A 264 0.06 7.26 9.59
CA VAL A 264 -0.30 5.98 10.21
C VAL A 264 -1.61 6.12 10.99
N ALA A 265 -1.76 7.15 11.83
CA ALA A 265 -3.00 7.36 12.58
C ALA A 265 -4.22 7.55 11.65
N LYS A 266 -4.06 8.26 10.53
CA LYS A 266 -5.13 8.42 9.53
C LYS A 266 -5.45 7.11 8.80
N LEU A 267 -4.43 6.32 8.45
CA LEU A 267 -4.61 5.01 7.81
C LEU A 267 -5.38 4.06 8.74
N GLU A 268 -5.01 3.97 10.01
CA GLU A 268 -5.67 3.11 10.99
C GLU A 268 -7.14 3.49 11.21
N LYS A 269 -7.41 4.80 11.26
CA LYS A 269 -8.78 5.30 11.32
C LYS A 269 -9.60 4.89 10.09
N LEU A 270 -9.01 4.97 8.89
CA LEU A 270 -9.67 4.53 7.65
C LEU A 270 -9.97 3.02 7.68
N GLU A 271 -8.99 2.20 8.06
CA GLU A 271 -9.15 0.75 8.16
C GLU A 271 -10.24 0.37 9.16
N GLN A 272 -10.26 1.02 10.34
CA GLN A 272 -11.30 0.78 11.33
C GLN A 272 -12.68 1.15 10.80
N LEU A 273 -12.83 2.32 10.16
CA LEU A 273 -14.09 2.73 9.57
C LEU A 273 -14.54 1.80 8.45
N ALA A 274 -13.64 1.34 7.58
CA ALA A 274 -13.97 0.37 6.54
C ALA A 274 -14.51 -0.94 7.15
N LYS A 275 -13.88 -1.43 8.23
CA LYS A 275 -14.38 -2.60 9.00
C LYS A 275 -15.74 -2.35 9.62
N ASP A 276 -15.99 -1.17 10.19
CA ASP A 276 -17.29 -0.79 10.76
C ASP A 276 -18.41 -0.69 9.70
N LEU A 277 -18.04 -0.47 8.43
CA LEU A 277 -18.95 -0.55 7.28
C LEU A 277 -19.16 -1.98 6.77
N GLY A 278 -18.41 -2.96 7.28
CA GLY A 278 -18.52 -4.38 6.97
C GLY A 278 -17.39 -4.94 6.11
N ALA A 279 -16.38 -4.14 5.74
CA ALA A 279 -15.24 -4.65 4.97
C ALA A 279 -14.45 -5.69 5.76
N THR A 280 -13.93 -6.71 5.07
CA THR A 280 -13.09 -7.77 5.67
C THR A 280 -11.83 -8.03 4.89
#